data_AF-A0A7C1ERP6-F1
#
_entry.id   AF-A0A7C1ERP6-F1
#
_cell.length_a   1.000
_cell.length_b   1.000
_cell.length_c   1.000
_cell.angle_alpha   90.00
_cell.angle_beta   90.00
_cell.angle_gamma   90.00
#
_symmetry.space_group_name_H-M   'P 1'
#
loop_
_entity.id
_entity.type
_entity.pdbx_description
1 polymer ?
#
loop_
_entity_poly.entity_id
_entity_poly.type
_entity_poly.pdbx_seq_one_letter_code
_entity_poly.pdbx_strand_id
1 'polypeptide(L)'
;MTRMRAGLGVGLVVSASLALAGLCAGVGLSGLAVYHRILPPPAFSVRLGDVEIAAPCPPSEIVCEKYPAFFAVWRGARQPSGSMKYRLMWFVYLSPKR
;
A
#
# COMPACT_ATOMS: atom_id res chain seq x y z
N MET A 1 24.04 -50.90 -15.26
CA MET A 1 23.63 -49.61 -15.85
C MET A 1 22.23 -49.18 -15.36
N THR A 2 22.01 -49.06 -14.05
CA THR A 2 20.66 -48.83 -13.46
C THR A 2 20.60 -47.63 -12.51
N ARG A 3 21.75 -47.07 -12.09
CA ARG A 3 21.81 -45.91 -11.18
C ARG A 3 21.46 -44.56 -11.82
N MET A 4 21.56 -44.42 -13.15
CA MET A 4 21.36 -43.12 -13.82
C MET A 4 19.87 -42.74 -14.01
N ARG A 5 18.93 -43.70 -13.99
CA ARG A 5 17.50 -43.39 -14.17
C ARG A 5 16.83 -42.79 -12.93
N ALA A 6 17.31 -43.13 -11.74
CA ALA A 6 16.75 -42.64 -10.47
C ALA A 6 17.04 -41.13 -10.24
N GLY A 7 18.23 -40.65 -10.63
CA GLY A 7 18.58 -39.22 -10.53
C GLY A 7 17.77 -38.32 -11.47
N LEU A 8 17.38 -38.85 -12.64
CA LEU A 8 16.59 -38.12 -13.64
C LEU A 8 15.16 -37.85 -13.15
N GLY A 9 14.52 -38.85 -12.53
CA GLY A 9 13.16 -38.72 -11.98
C GLY A 9 13.09 -37.75 -10.80
N VAL A 10 14.05 -37.82 -9.88
CA VAL A 10 14.10 -36.91 -8.72
C VAL A 10 14.37 -35.47 -9.16
N GLY A 11 15.30 -35.26 -10.11
CA GLY A 11 15.57 -33.91 -10.64
C GLY A 11 14.35 -33.27 -11.31
N LEU A 12 13.54 -34.07 -12.00
CA LEU A 12 12.33 -33.61 -12.69
C LEU A 12 11.20 -33.27 -11.71
N VAL A 13 11.06 -34.04 -10.63
CA VAL A 13 10.10 -33.75 -9.56
C VAL A 13 10.49 -32.47 -8.81
N VAL A 14 11.77 -32.29 -8.50
CA VAL A 14 12.27 -31.09 -7.81
C VAL A 14 12.09 -29.85 -8.68
N SER A 15 12.40 -29.91 -9.98
CA SER A 15 12.23 -28.78 -10.88
C SER A 15 10.75 -28.42 -11.10
N ALA A 16 9.88 -29.42 -11.27
CA ALA A 16 8.44 -29.20 -11.37
C ALA A 16 7.86 -28.56 -10.10
N SER A 17 8.31 -29.02 -8.92
CA SER A 17 7.86 -28.48 -7.63
C SER A 17 8.32 -27.03 -7.43
N LEU A 18 9.58 -26.71 -7.77
CA LEU A 18 10.13 -25.36 -7.73
C LEU A 18 9.40 -24.42 -8.71
N ALA A 19 9.11 -24.90 -9.93
CA ALA A 19 8.36 -24.13 -10.92
C ALA A 19 6.94 -23.83 -10.44
N LEU A 20 6.26 -24.81 -9.84
CA LEU A 20 4.92 -24.63 -9.30
C LEU A 20 4.92 -23.66 -8.11
N ALA A 21 5.88 -23.80 -7.18
CA ALA A 21 6.04 -22.87 -6.07
C ALA A 21 6.32 -21.44 -6.55
N GLY A 22 7.16 -21.28 -7.58
CA GLY A 22 7.42 -19.99 -8.23
C GLY A 22 6.18 -19.38 -8.86
N LEU A 23 5.35 -20.19 -9.53
CA LEU A 23 4.06 -19.76 -10.08
C LEU A 23 3.10 -19.29 -8.99
N CYS A 24 2.93 -20.06 -7.91
CA CYS A 24 2.08 -19.68 -6.79
C CYS A 24 2.56 -18.38 -6.14
N ALA A 25 3.87 -18.24 -5.91
CA ALA A 25 4.46 -17.01 -5.38
C ALA A 25 4.25 -15.82 -6.34
N GLY A 26 4.45 -16.03 -7.64
CA GLY A 26 4.24 -15.00 -8.66
C GLY A 26 2.78 -14.53 -8.72
N VAL A 27 1.81 -15.44 -8.65
CA VAL A 27 0.38 -15.09 -8.61
C VAL A 27 0.03 -14.33 -7.33
N GLY A 28 0.52 -14.78 -6.17
CA GLY A 28 0.30 -14.11 -4.89
C GLY A 28 0.86 -12.68 -4.86
N LEU A 29 2.10 -12.50 -5.32
CA LEU A 29 2.73 -11.18 -5.42
C LEU A 29 2.02 -10.27 -6.44
N SER A 30 1.57 -10.82 -7.57
CA SER A 30 0.79 -10.07 -8.57
C SER A 30 -0.56 -9.62 -8.00
N GLY A 31 -1.23 -10.50 -7.26
CA GLY A 31 -2.48 -10.20 -6.55
C GLY A 31 -2.29 -9.09 -5.52
N LEU A 32 -1.22 -9.14 -4.72
CA LEU A 32 -0.86 -8.08 -3.77
C LEU A 32 -0.58 -6.75 -4.48
N ALA A 33 0.18 -6.76 -5.57
CA ALA A 33 0.47 -5.55 -6.33
C ALA A 33 -0.80 -4.90 -6.90
N VAL A 34 -1.74 -5.71 -7.39
CA VAL A 34 -3.05 -5.24 -7.86
C VAL A 34 -3.91 -4.75 -6.69
N TYR A 35 -3.91 -5.45 -5.56
CA TYR A 35 -4.64 -5.06 -4.36
C TYR A 35 -4.20 -3.69 -3.82
N HIS A 36 -2.88 -3.46 -3.75
CA HIS A 36 -2.30 -2.15 -3.42
C HIS A 36 -2.61 -1.05 -4.44
N ARG A 37 -2.99 -1.42 -5.67
CA ARG A 37 -3.35 -0.47 -6.73
C ARG A 37 -4.85 -0.14 -6.75
N ILE A 38 -5.71 -1.05 -6.31
CA ILE A 38 -7.18 -0.90 -6.38
C ILE A 38 -7.72 -0.23 -5.12
N LEU A 39 -7.20 -0.57 -3.95
CA LEU A 39 -7.76 -0.02 -2.72
C LEU A 39 -7.44 1.47 -2.59
N PRO A 40 -8.46 2.32 -2.38
CA PRO A 40 -8.20 3.69 -1.98
C PRO A 40 -7.40 3.67 -0.67
N PRO A 41 -6.51 4.63 -0.48
CA PRO A 41 -5.75 4.70 0.75
C PRO A 41 -6.69 4.81 1.96
N PRO A 42 -6.27 4.31 3.14
CA PRO A 42 -7.13 4.26 4.32
C PRO A 42 -7.60 5.66 4.71
N ALA A 43 -8.92 5.80 4.85
CA ALA A 43 -9.53 7.01 5.37
C ALA A 43 -9.71 6.86 6.89
N PHE A 44 -9.18 7.81 7.65
CA PHE A 44 -9.28 7.88 9.10
C PHE A 44 -9.26 9.32 9.58
N SER A 45 -9.90 9.58 10.72
CA SER A 45 -9.68 10.77 11.53
C SER A 45 -9.61 10.33 12.98
N VAL A 46 -8.50 10.67 13.65
CA VAL A 46 -8.24 10.34 15.05
C VAL A 46 -7.93 11.63 15.79
N ARG A 47 -8.64 11.87 16.89
CA ARG A 47 -8.47 13.06 17.72
C ARG A 47 -7.76 12.72 19.02
N LEU A 48 -6.69 13.45 19.33
CA LEU A 48 -5.84 13.31 20.51
C LEU A 48 -5.74 14.68 21.18
N GLY A 49 -6.66 14.97 22.10
CA GLY A 49 -6.79 16.30 22.73
C GLY A 49 -7.11 17.38 21.69
N ASP A 50 -6.25 18.41 21.61
CA ASP A 50 -6.38 19.53 20.66
C ASP A 50 -5.77 19.25 19.27
N VAL A 51 -5.27 18.03 19.07
CA VAL A 51 -4.68 17.58 17.81
C VAL A 51 -5.62 16.60 17.13
N GLU A 52 -5.79 16.74 15.82
CA GLU A 52 -6.49 15.79 14.96
C GLU A 52 -5.52 15.26 13.91
N ILE A 53 -5.49 13.96 13.69
CA ILE A 53 -4.71 13.34 12.63
C ILE A 53 -5.71 12.73 11.66
N ALA A 54 -5.69 13.20 10.41
CA ALA A 54 -6.67 12.80 9.40
C ALA A 54 -6.01 12.44 8.08
N ALA A 55 -6.59 11.45 7.41
CA ALA A 55 -6.37 11.12 6.01
C ALA A 55 -7.69 10.63 5.40
N PRO A 56 -8.01 10.88 4.13
CA PRO A 56 -7.32 11.77 3.19
C PRO A 56 -7.49 13.25 3.60
N CYS A 57 -7.21 14.18 2.67
CA CYS A 57 -7.24 15.62 2.94
C CYS A 57 -8.59 16.06 3.57
N PRO A 58 -8.58 16.69 4.76
CA PRO A 58 -9.79 17.08 5.46
C PRO A 58 -10.47 18.27 4.76
N PRO A 59 -11.81 18.37 4.79
CA PRO A 59 -12.56 19.37 4.03
C PRO A 59 -12.40 20.81 4.54
N SER A 60 -11.78 21.01 5.70
CA SER A 60 -11.65 22.33 6.33
C SER A 60 -10.36 23.05 5.90
N GLU A 61 -10.53 24.18 5.22
CA GLU A 61 -9.55 25.26 5.01
C GLU A 61 -8.27 24.97 4.21
N ILE A 62 -8.00 23.73 3.81
CA ILE A 62 -6.88 23.43 2.90
C ILE A 62 -7.41 23.29 1.48
N VAL A 63 -6.74 23.92 0.52
CA VAL A 63 -6.92 23.61 -0.90
C VAL A 63 -6.38 22.19 -1.13
N CYS A 64 -7.27 21.20 -0.99
CA CYS A 64 -6.97 19.83 -1.35
C CYS A 64 -7.02 19.72 -2.89
N GLU A 65 -5.96 19.22 -3.52
CA GLU A 65 -6.06 18.80 -4.91
C GLU A 65 -7.15 17.74 -5.03
N LYS A 66 -8.00 17.84 -6.06
CA LYS A 66 -9.12 16.91 -6.28
C LYS A 66 -8.64 15.48 -6.59
N TYR A 67 -7.42 15.34 -7.11
CA TYR A 67 -6.79 14.07 -7.49
C TYR A 67 -5.29 14.08 -7.14
N PRO A 68 -4.92 14.05 -5.85
CA PRO A 68 -3.51 14.07 -5.49
C PRO A 68 -2.88 12.76 -5.98
N ALA A 69 -1.75 12.85 -6.70
CA ALA A 69 -0.93 11.69 -7.07
C ALA A 69 -0.17 11.11 -5.87
N PHE A 70 -0.62 11.40 -4.65
CA PHE A 70 0.02 11.04 -3.41
C PHE A 70 -1.02 10.83 -2.31
N PHE A 71 -0.71 9.92 -1.40
CA PHE A 71 -1.41 9.80 -0.13
C PHE A 71 -0.75 10.73 0.89
N ALA A 72 -1.54 11.43 1.70
CA ALA A 72 -1.05 12.39 2.66
C ALA A 72 -1.76 12.25 4.02
N VAL A 73 -0.98 12.43 5.09
CA VAL A 73 -1.49 12.50 6.46
C VAL A 73 -1.41 13.94 6.94
N TRP A 74 -2.52 14.43 7.48
CA TRP A 74 -2.70 15.80 7.92
C TRP A 74 -2.79 15.85 9.44
N ARG A 75 -2.11 16.83 10.04
CA ARG A 75 -2.25 17.15 11.45
C ARG A 75 -2.99 18.47 11.61
N GLY A 76 -4.22 18.39 12.10
CA GLY A 76 -5.01 19.50 12.59
C GLY A 76 -4.57 19.88 14.00
N ALA A 77 -4.40 21.18 14.26
CA ALA A 77 -4.26 21.73 15.59
C ALA A 77 -5.31 22.82 15.79
N ARG A 78 -5.99 22.79 16.93
CA ARG A 78 -6.97 23.80 17.30
C ARG A 78 -6.26 25.12 17.62
N GLN A 79 -6.66 26.19 16.96
CA GLN A 79 -6.21 27.53 17.28
C GLN A 79 -6.99 28.10 18.48
N PRO A 80 -6.45 29.10 19.18
CA PRO A 80 -7.17 29.79 20.26
C PRO A 80 -8.52 30.38 19.82
N SER A 81 -8.67 30.70 18.53
CA SER A 81 -9.91 31.16 17.90
C SER A 81 -10.99 30.07 17.76
N GLY A 82 -10.67 28.82 18.08
CA GLY A 82 -11.57 27.67 17.90
C GLY A 82 -11.50 27.02 16.51
N SER A 83 -10.83 27.64 15.53
CA SER A 83 -10.63 27.04 14.20
C SER A 83 -9.62 25.91 14.22
N MET A 84 -9.77 24.94 13.33
CA MET A 84 -8.81 23.84 13.13
C MET A 84 -7.92 24.15 11.95
N LYS A 85 -6.61 24.22 12.18
CA LYS A 85 -5.63 24.39 11.10
C LYS A 85 -4.80 23.15 10.91
N TYR A 86 -4.83 22.67 9.68
CA TYR A 86 -4.17 21.45 9.28
C TYR A 86 -2.85 21.74 8.60
N ARG A 87 -1.85 20.91 8.89
CA ARG A 87 -0.55 20.90 8.20
C ARG A 87 -0.28 19.51 7.65
N LEU A 88 0.33 19.46 6.46
CA LEU A 88 0.83 18.23 5.89
C LEU A 88 1.98 17.71 6.76
N MET A 89 1.84 16.50 7.29
CA MET A 89 2.89 15.86 8.09
C MET A 89 3.74 14.93 7.24
N TRP A 90 3.11 14.19 6.33
CA TRP A 90 3.76 13.15 5.56
C TRP A 90 2.99 12.88 4.27
N PHE A 91 3.70 12.44 3.24
CA PHE A 91 3.10 12.01 1.98
C PHE A 91 3.87 10.85 1.33
N VAL A 92 3.17 10.05 0.54
CA VAL A 92 3.72 9.00 -0.33
C VAL A 92 3.16 9.17 -1.71
N TYR A 93 4.04 9.23 -2.72
CA TYR A 93 3.61 9.19 -4.11
C TYR A 93 2.93 7.87 -4.42
N LEU A 94 1.68 7.95 -4.87
CA LEU A 94 0.98 6.84 -5.46
C LEU A 94 1.41 6.83 -6.92
N SER A 95 2.10 5.77 -7.35
CA SER A 95 2.67 5.69 -8.71
C SER A 95 1.63 6.15 -9.73
N PRO A 96 1.93 7.18 -10.55
CA PRO A 96 0.95 7.72 -11.49
C PRO A 96 0.52 6.62 -12.45
N LYS A 97 -0.79 6.50 -12.68
CA LYS A 97 -1.33 5.69 -13.77
C LYS A 97 -0.81 6.29 -15.09
N ARG A 98 0.25 5.70 -15.66
CA ARG A 98 0.41 5.67 -17.11
C ARG A 98 -0.35 4.47 -17.65
#